data_AF-A0A150H3C0-F1
#
_entry.id   AF-A0A150H3C0-F1
#
_cell.length_a   1.000
_cell.length_b   1.000
_cell.length_c   1.000
_cell.angle_alpha   90.00
_cell.angle_beta   90.00
_cell.angle_gamma   90.00
#
_symmetry.space_group_name_H-M   'P 1'
#
loop_
_entity.id
_entity.type
_entity.pdbx_description
1 polymer ?
#
loop_
_entity_poly.entity_id
_entity_poly.type
_entity_poly.pdbx_seq_one_letter_code
_entity_poly.pdbx_strand_id
1 'polypeptide(L)'
;MDNLEGFERRADPGDREQQELLSEMRSQLKKLQDMTKDSDPRLSFSTPEFKEAQRAFTDGFKRNFGRPVEWALVKEYPWSVPQLRKLDSPVDVNGQPWVAK
;
A
#
# COMPACT_ATOMS: atom_id res chain seq x y z
N MET A 1 18.03 26.04 11.37
CA MET A 1 17.07 25.50 12.34
C MET A 1 17.76 24.39 13.08
N ASP A 2 17.93 24.49 14.39
CA ASP A 2 18.44 23.39 15.21
C ASP A 2 17.39 22.26 15.26
N ASN A 3 17.81 21.03 14.95
CA ASN A 3 16.97 19.84 15.06
C ASN A 3 16.98 19.29 16.50
N LEU A 4 16.01 18.44 16.86
CA LEU A 4 15.90 17.83 18.20
C LEU A 4 17.22 17.20 18.69
N GLU A 5 17.94 16.52 17.81
CA GLU A 5 19.27 15.93 18.10
C GLU A 5 20.30 16.97 18.57
N GLY A 6 20.22 18.21 18.07
CA GLY A 6 21.08 19.31 18.49
C GLY A 6 20.78 19.78 19.92
N PHE A 7 19.51 19.72 20.35
CA PHE A 7 19.11 20.05 21.71
C PHE A 7 19.46 18.92 22.69
N GLU A 8 19.28 17.67 22.29
CA GLU A 8 19.64 16.49 23.10
C GLU A 8 21.13 16.42 23.40
N ARG A 9 21.98 16.84 22.45
CA ARG A 9 23.43 16.87 22.63
C ARG A 9 23.93 17.98 23.54
N ARG A 10 23.15 19.07 23.69
CA ARG A 10 23.50 20.25 24.49
C ARG A 10 22.87 20.26 25.87
N ALA A 11 21.82 19.47 26.09
CA ALA A 11 21.16 19.38 27.38
C ALA A 11 22.04 18.68 28.41
N ASP A 12 22.05 19.23 29.62
CA ASP A 12 22.76 18.64 30.75
C ASP A 12 21.97 17.42 31.27
N PRO A 13 22.59 16.23 31.36
CA PRO A 13 21.96 15.05 31.97
C PRO A 13 21.59 15.24 33.44
N GLY A 14 22.22 16.18 34.15
CA GLY A 14 21.98 16.47 35.56
C GLY A 14 20.90 17.50 35.84
N ASP A 15 20.44 18.24 34.82
CA ASP A 15 19.44 19.30 34.97
C ASP A 15 18.03 18.76 34.69
N ARG A 16 17.22 18.70 35.75
CA ARG A 16 15.87 18.14 35.72
C ARG A 16 14.93 18.91 34.79
N GLU A 17 15.04 20.24 34.75
CA GLU A 17 14.14 21.07 33.93
C GLU A 17 14.42 20.87 32.44
N GLN A 18 15.69 20.73 32.07
CA GLN A 18 16.10 20.46 30.68
C GLN A 18 15.66 19.08 30.21
N GLN A 19 15.73 18.07 31.08
CA GLN A 19 15.24 16.72 30.77
C GLN A 19 13.71 16.66 30.64
N GLU A 20 12.98 17.36 31.51
CA GLU A 20 11.51 17.46 31.42
C GLU A 20 11.09 18.14 30.11
N LEU A 21 11.78 19.22 29.70
CA LEU A 21 11.52 19.89 28.43
C LEU A 21 11.81 19.00 27.22
N LEU A 22 12.93 18.26 27.21
CA LEU A 22 13.25 17.32 26.13
C LEU A 22 12.21 16.20 26.01
N SER A 23 11.74 15.68 27.15
CA SER A 23 10.64 14.72 27.21
C SER A 23 9.37 15.28 26.56
N GLU A 24 9.03 16.52 26.87
CA GLU A 24 7.86 17.19 26.29
C GLU A 24 8.02 17.39 24.78
N MET A 25 9.18 17.87 24.32
CA MET A 25 9.47 18.06 22.90
C MET A 25 9.39 16.74 22.11
N ARG A 26 9.90 15.63 22.67
CA ARG A 26 9.76 14.29 22.08
C ARG A 26 8.30 13.87 21.96
N SER A 27 7.49 14.13 22.99
CA SER A 27 6.06 13.82 23.01
C SER A 27 5.29 14.61 21.95
N GLN A 28 5.57 15.92 21.82
CA GLN A 28 4.93 16.78 20.83
C GLN A 28 5.34 16.40 19.41
N LEU A 29 6.61 16.11 19.16
CA LEU A 29 7.09 15.64 17.85
C LEU A 29 6.46 14.31 17.45
N LYS A 30 6.32 13.38 18.41
CA LYS A 30 5.62 12.11 18.15
C LYS A 30 4.17 12.32 17.76
N LYS A 31 3.44 13.21 18.45
CA LYS A 31 2.05 13.56 18.08
C LYS A 31 1.96 14.15 16.68
N LEU A 32 2.87 15.06 16.32
CA LEU A 32 2.91 15.64 14.97
C LEU A 32 3.20 14.56 13.91
N GLN A 33 4.14 13.66 14.18
CA GLN A 33 4.46 12.55 13.30
C GLN A 33 3.23 11.64 13.09
N ASP A 34 2.53 11.28 14.17
CA ASP A 34 1.33 10.45 14.12
C ASP A 34 0.20 11.14 13.31
N MET A 35 0.02 12.46 13.43
CA MET A 35 -0.95 13.21 12.63
C MET A 35 -0.58 13.28 11.14
N THR A 36 0.72 13.40 10.82
CA THR A 36 1.21 13.46 9.42
C THR A 36 1.33 12.10 8.75
N LYS A 37 1.27 11.01 9.51
CA LYS A 37 1.43 9.65 8.98
C LYS A 37 0.34 9.28 7.97
N ASP A 38 -0.86 9.79 8.18
CA ASP A 38 -2.04 9.50 7.33
C ASP A 38 -2.36 10.65 6.36
N SER A 39 -1.56 11.73 6.36
CA SER A 39 -1.84 12.92 5.52
C SER A 39 -1.37 12.78 4.08
N ASP A 40 -0.43 11.86 3.78
CA ASP A 40 0.01 11.60 2.41
C ASP A 40 -0.61 10.29 1.86
N PRO A 41 -1.65 10.39 1.01
CA PRO A 41 -2.33 9.24 0.43
C PRO A 41 -1.45 8.42 -0.53
N ARG A 42 -0.25 8.90 -0.90
CA ARG A 42 0.73 8.16 -1.72
C ARG A 42 1.65 7.27 -0.87
N LEU A 43 1.77 7.54 0.42
CA LEU A 43 2.65 6.84 1.35
C LEU A 43 1.90 5.91 2.31
N SER A 44 0.56 6.03 2.39
CA SER A 44 -0.24 5.31 3.36
C SER A 44 -0.64 3.90 2.90
N PHE A 45 0.33 3.02 2.65
CA PHE A 45 0.08 1.56 2.56
C PHE A 45 -0.41 0.98 3.90
N SER A 46 -0.34 1.77 4.98
CA SER A 46 -0.71 1.39 6.33
C SER A 46 -2.09 1.84 6.77
N THR A 47 -2.80 2.67 5.99
CA THR A 47 -4.15 3.12 6.37
C THR A 47 -5.12 1.93 6.44
N PRO A 48 -6.08 1.96 7.38
CA PRO A 48 -7.11 0.93 7.47
C PRO A 48 -7.84 0.71 6.14
N GLU A 49 -8.14 1.79 5.42
CA GLU A 49 -8.87 1.80 4.15
C GLU A 49 -8.09 1.08 3.05
N PHE A 50 -6.76 1.31 2.97
CA PHE A 50 -5.91 0.62 2.00
C PHE A 50 -5.77 -0.87 2.34
N LYS A 51 -5.61 -1.22 3.61
CA LYS A 51 -5.53 -2.62 4.05
C LYS A 51 -6.83 -3.38 3.78
N GLU A 52 -7.98 -2.72 3.94
CA GLU A 52 -9.28 -3.29 3.61
C GLU A 52 -9.43 -3.49 2.10
N ALA A 53 -9.08 -2.49 1.29
CA ALA A 53 -9.07 -2.62 -0.16
C ALA A 53 -8.12 -3.73 -0.64
N GLN A 54 -6.94 -3.86 -0.03
CA GLN A 54 -5.98 -4.92 -0.32
C GLN A 54 -6.53 -6.31 0.06
N ARG A 55 -7.20 -6.43 1.22
CA ARG A 55 -7.88 -7.68 1.63
C ARG A 55 -8.98 -8.05 0.64
N ALA A 56 -9.88 -7.12 0.33
CA ALA A 56 -10.95 -7.34 -0.63
C ALA A 56 -10.43 -7.74 -2.02
N PHE A 57 -9.37 -7.08 -2.50
CA PHE A 57 -8.69 -7.45 -3.73
C PHE A 57 -8.10 -8.87 -3.65
N THR A 58 -7.40 -9.18 -2.56
CA THR A 58 -6.78 -10.50 -2.36
C THR A 58 -7.82 -11.62 -2.28
N ASP A 59 -8.94 -11.39 -1.59
CA ASP A 59 -10.02 -12.35 -1.44
C ASP A 59 -10.77 -12.58 -2.75
N GLY A 60 -11.04 -11.50 -3.51
CA GLY A 60 -11.60 -11.60 -4.86
C GLY A 60 -10.66 -12.32 -5.83
N PHE A 61 -9.37 -11.99 -5.79
CA PHE A 61 -8.34 -12.65 -6.60
C PHE A 61 -8.23 -14.14 -6.25
N LYS A 62 -8.27 -14.49 -4.95
CA LYS A 62 -8.25 -15.89 -4.50
C LYS A 62 -9.45 -16.68 -4.97
N ARG A 63 -10.64 -16.08 -4.93
CA ARG A 63 -11.90 -16.71 -5.38
C ARG A 63 -11.93 -16.99 -6.89
N ASN A 64 -11.12 -16.26 -7.65
CA ASN A 64 -10.98 -16.43 -9.09
C ASN A 64 -9.92 -17.47 -9.47
N PHE A 65 -9.10 -17.98 -8.53
CA PHE A 65 -8.25 -19.14 -8.80
C PHE A 65 -9.09 -20.40 -9.06
N GLY A 66 -8.72 -21.15 -10.10
CA GLY A 66 -9.44 -22.36 -10.51
C GLY A 66 -10.75 -22.09 -11.25
N ARG A 67 -11.01 -20.84 -11.64
CA ARG A 67 -12.07 -20.48 -12.59
C ARG A 67 -11.48 -20.21 -13.97
N PRO A 68 -12.22 -20.48 -15.04
CA PRO A 68 -11.82 -20.09 -16.39
C PRO A 68 -11.61 -18.57 -16.50
N VAL A 69 -10.57 -18.16 -17.22
CA VAL A 69 -10.38 -16.79 -17.67
C VAL A 69 -11.35 -16.53 -18.82
N GLU A 70 -12.39 -15.75 -18.53
CA GLU A 70 -13.42 -15.36 -19.52
C GLU A 70 -13.07 -14.07 -20.26
N TRP A 71 -12.18 -13.24 -19.72
CA TRP A 71 -11.83 -11.94 -20.28
C TRP A 71 -10.31 -11.81 -20.42
N ALA A 72 -9.86 -11.38 -21.59
CA ALA A 72 -8.45 -11.17 -21.85
C ALA A 72 -8.23 -9.97 -22.78
N LEU A 73 -7.01 -9.43 -22.73
CA LEU A 73 -6.54 -8.47 -23.73
C LEU A 73 -6.20 -9.24 -25.01
N VAL A 74 -7.09 -9.17 -25.99
CA VAL A 74 -6.92 -9.85 -27.27
C VAL A 74 -6.38 -8.85 -28.28
N LYS A 75 -5.31 -9.25 -28.96
CA LYS A 75 -4.73 -8.51 -30.08
C LYS A 75 -5.08 -9.23 -31.37
N GLU A 76 -6.10 -8.73 -32.08
CA GLU A 76 -6.59 -9.36 -33.32
C GLU A 76 -5.57 -9.27 -34.45
N TYR A 77 -4.87 -8.15 -34.55
CA TYR A 77 -3.90 -7.90 -35.63
C TYR A 77 -2.55 -7.45 -35.06
N PRO A 78 -1.42 -7.75 -35.72
CA PRO A 78 -0.08 -7.36 -35.23
C PRO A 78 0.11 -5.85 -35.02
N TRP A 79 -0.64 -5.03 -35.73
CA TRP A 79 -0.62 -3.56 -35.64
C TRP A 79 -1.72 -2.97 -34.74
N SER A 80 -2.66 -3.77 -34.23
CA SER A 80 -3.77 -3.26 -33.41
C SER A 80 -3.37 -3.09 -31.94
N VAL A 81 -4.01 -2.15 -31.25
CA VAL A 81 -3.91 -2.05 -29.78
C VAL A 81 -4.70 -3.21 -29.17
N PRO A 82 -4.17 -3.93 -28.16
CA PRO A 82 -4.92 -4.98 -27.47
C PRO A 82 -6.20 -4.42 -26.84
N GLN A 83 -7.32 -5.09 -27.05
CA GLN A 83 -8.61 -4.69 -26.46
C GLN A 83 -9.09 -5.74 -25.47
N LEU A 84 -9.67 -5.29 -24.35
CA LEU A 84 -10.29 -6.19 -23.38
C LEU A 84 -11.58 -6.72 -23.98
N ARG A 85 -11.62 -8.02 -24.27
CA ARG A 85 -12.80 -8.69 -24.82
C ARG A 85 -13.10 -9.98 -24.06
N LYS A 86 -14.37 -10.36 -24.06
CA LYS A 86 -14.80 -11.67 -23.59
C LYS A 86 -14.32 -12.72 -24.61
N LEU A 87 -13.67 -13.77 -24.13
CA LEU A 87 -13.20 -14.88 -24.95
C LEU A 87 -14.37 -15.79 -25.31
N ASP A 88 -14.44 -16.24 -26.57
CA ASP A 88 -15.45 -17.21 -27.01
C ASP A 88 -15.26 -18.57 -26.34
N SER A 89 -14.00 -18.96 -26.15
CA SER A 89 -13.62 -20.14 -25.37
C SER A 89 -12.83 -19.70 -24.15
N PRO A 90 -13.31 -19.99 -22.92
CA PRO A 90 -12.57 -19.67 -21.73
C PRO A 90 -11.21 -20.39 -21.73
N VAL A 91 -10.20 -19.76 -21.14
CA VAL A 91 -8.84 -20.31 -21.05
C VAL A 91 -8.39 -20.45 -19.61
N ASP A 92 -7.45 -21.35 -19.36
CA ASP A 92 -6.73 -21.44 -18.08
C ASP A 92 -5.70 -20.31 -17.95
N VAL A 93 -5.10 -20.14 -16.76
CA VAL A 93 -3.99 -19.21 -16.51
C VAL A 93 -2.80 -19.41 -17.46
N ASN A 94 -2.64 -20.63 -18.00
CA ASN A 94 -1.60 -20.97 -18.97
C ASN A 94 -1.99 -20.69 -20.44
N GLY A 95 -3.17 -20.12 -20.69
CA GLY A 95 -3.68 -19.83 -22.04
C GLY A 95 -4.15 -21.06 -22.81
N GLN A 96 -4.24 -22.23 -22.17
CA GLN A 96 -4.86 -23.42 -22.75
C GLN A 96 -6.38 -23.34 -22.65
N PRO A 97 -7.15 -23.89 -23.60
CA PRO A 97 -8.61 -23.91 -23.52
C PRO A 97 -9.06 -24.60 -22.23
N TRP A 98 -10.00 -23.99 -21.51
CA TRP A 98 -10.53 -24.52 -20.28
C TRP A 98 -11.39 -25.75 -20.58
N VAL A 99 -10.84 -26.93 -20.31
CA VAL A 99 -11.58 -28.19 -20.45
C VAL A 99 -12.45 -28.33 -19.20
N ALA A 100 -13.74 -28.02 -19.31
CA ALA A 100 -14.69 -28.29 -18.25
C ALA A 100 -14.66 -29.80 -17.97
N LYS A 101 -14.25 -30.16 -16.75
CA LYS A 101 -14.19 -31.55 -16.29
C LYS A 101 -15.58 -32.06 -15.91
#